data_AF-A0AAW5XTQ7-F1
#
_entry.id   AF-A0AAW5XTQ7-F1
#
_cell.length_a   1.000
_cell.length_b   1.000
_cell.length_c   1.000
_cell.angle_alpha   90.00
_cell.angle_beta   90.00
_cell.angle_gamma   90.00
#
_symmetry.space_group_name_H-M   'P 1'
#
loop_
_entity.id
_entity.type
_entity.pdbx_description
1 polymer ?
#
loop_
_entity_poly.entity_id
_entity_poly.type
_entity_poly.pdbx_seq_one_letter_code
_entity_poly.pdbx_strand_id
1 'polypeptide(L)'
;MQNTLTLCLVKLGELFYAGGLHRIPYDETSFSYEFVKDEEVAFLFIDKDIAERIAKKCGGVVINKEITSHEYTQLTIKHECYIKSGKDWDLEQEKVIQKFLSN
;
A
#
# COMPACT_ATOMS: atom_id res chain seq x y z
N MET A 1 30.73 -7.60 -1.34
CA MET A 1 29.37 -7.99 -1.76
C MET A 1 28.40 -7.04 -1.07
N GLN A 2 27.48 -6.44 -1.81
CA GLN A 2 26.39 -5.69 -1.20
C GLN A 2 25.39 -6.72 -0.65
N ASN A 3 25.07 -6.63 0.64
CA ASN A 3 24.08 -7.52 1.24
C ASN A 3 22.71 -7.19 0.67
N THR A 4 22.11 -8.14 -0.02
CA THR A 4 20.75 -8.05 -0.55
C THR A 4 19.78 -8.83 0.35
N LEU A 5 18.53 -8.37 0.34
CA LEU A 5 17.38 -8.96 1.01
C LEU A 5 16.37 -9.30 -0.08
N THR A 6 15.74 -10.47 0.02
CA THR A 6 14.61 -10.82 -0.84
C THR A 6 13.33 -10.46 -0.11
N LEU A 7 12.61 -9.46 -0.62
CA LEU A 7 11.29 -9.06 -0.13
C LEU A 7 10.20 -9.48 -1.12
N CYS A 8 8.96 -9.43 -0.67
CA CYS A 8 7.80 -9.81 -1.47
C CYS A 8 6.95 -8.57 -1.82
N LEU A 9 6.43 -8.55 -3.05
CA LEU A 9 5.37 -7.65 -3.48
C LEU A 9 4.15 -8.47 -3.85
N VAL A 10 2.96 -7.91 -3.64
CA VAL A 10 1.70 -8.52 -4.11
C VAL A 10 1.24 -7.77 -5.36
N LYS A 11 0.95 -8.50 -6.43
CA LYS A 11 0.56 -7.97 -7.74
C LYS A 11 -0.82 -8.47 -8.16
N LEU A 12 -1.64 -7.58 -8.69
CA LEU A 12 -2.95 -7.86 -9.29
C LEU A 12 -2.98 -7.27 -10.71
N GLY A 13 -2.84 -8.11 -11.73
CA GLY A 13 -2.68 -7.63 -13.10
C GLY A 13 -1.44 -6.75 -13.24
N GLU A 14 -1.61 -5.48 -13.61
CA GLU A 14 -0.51 -4.50 -13.69
C GLU A 14 -0.32 -3.67 -12.40
N LEU A 15 -1.08 -3.96 -11.35
CA LEU A 15 -1.10 -3.15 -10.12
C LEU A 15 -0.36 -3.85 -8.98
N PHE A 16 0.21 -3.06 -8.07
CA PHE A 16 0.93 -3.51 -6.88
C PHE A 16 0.16 -3.12 -5.62
N TYR A 17 0.18 -3.99 -4.62
CA TYR A 17 -0.49 -3.72 -3.35
C TYR A 17 0.17 -2.55 -2.62
N ALA A 18 -0.66 -1.58 -2.21
CA ALA A 18 -0.22 -0.36 -1.54
C ALA A 18 -0.76 -0.25 -0.11
N GLY A 19 -1.25 -1.34 0.49
CA GLY A 19 -1.85 -1.30 1.82
C GLY A 19 -3.36 -1.46 1.76
N GLY A 20 -4.02 -1.22 2.88
CA GLY A 20 -5.46 -1.31 2.92
C GLY A 20 -6.10 -0.34 3.89
N LEU A 21 -7.32 0.05 3.55
CA LEU A 21 -8.12 0.97 4.32
C LEU A 21 -9.15 0.20 5.12
N HIS A 22 -9.18 0.47 6.42
CA HIS A 22 -10.30 0.08 7.27
C HIS A 22 -11.46 1.00 6.90
N ARG A 23 -12.49 0.44 6.26
CA ARG A 23 -13.73 1.15 5.99
C ARG A 23 -14.62 1.05 7.23
N ILE A 24 -15.34 2.13 7.54
CA ILE A 24 -16.36 2.16 8.59
C ILE A 24 -17.64 1.55 8.02
N PRO A 25 -18.38 0.69 8.75
CA PRO A 25 -18.17 0.28 10.14
C PRO A 25 -17.05 -0.75 10.29
N TYR A 26 -16.28 -0.66 11.38
CA TYR A 26 -15.14 -1.51 11.70
C TYR A 26 -15.54 -2.98 11.96
N ASP A 27 -16.09 -3.67 10.97
CA ASP A 27 -16.22 -5.12 10.95
C ASP A 27 -15.20 -5.73 9.98
N GLU A 28 -14.87 -7.02 10.16
CA GLU A 28 -13.88 -7.73 9.34
C GLU A 28 -14.26 -7.81 7.86
N THR A 29 -15.51 -7.45 7.51
CA THR A 29 -16.00 -7.43 6.13
C THR A 29 -15.72 -6.10 5.42
N SER A 30 -15.32 -5.07 6.18
CA SER A 30 -15.12 -3.69 5.72
C SER A 30 -13.65 -3.34 5.48
N PHE A 31 -12.83 -4.27 4.98
CA PHE A 31 -11.44 -4.00 4.62
C PHE A 31 -11.29 -3.87 3.10
N SER A 32 -10.81 -2.72 2.64
CA SER A 32 -10.44 -2.52 1.23
C SER A 32 -8.94 -2.74 1.04
N TYR A 33 -8.57 -3.62 0.11
CA TYR A 33 -7.20 -3.75 -0.36
C TYR A 33 -6.94 -2.72 -1.46
N GLU A 34 -5.88 -1.92 -1.31
CA GLU A 34 -5.53 -0.88 -2.27
C GLU A 34 -4.38 -1.34 -3.17
N PHE A 35 -4.49 -0.97 -4.44
CA PHE A 35 -3.53 -1.30 -5.46
C PHE A 35 -3.19 -0.07 -6.31
N VAL A 36 -1.92 0.07 -6.65
CA VAL A 36 -1.35 1.20 -7.38
C VAL A 36 -0.57 0.73 -8.60
N LYS A 37 -0.45 1.57 -9.62
CA LYS A 37 0.34 1.23 -10.81
C LYS A 37 1.84 1.36 -10.58
N ASP A 38 2.25 2.26 -9.70
CA ASP A 38 3.65 2.54 -9.43
C ASP A 38 4.22 1.56 -8.39
N GLU A 39 5.18 0.75 -8.81
CA GLU A 39 5.86 -0.22 -7.96
C GLU A 39 6.67 0.45 -6.83
N GLU A 40 7.17 1.67 -7.03
CA GLU A 40 8.06 2.32 -6.07
C GLU A 40 7.38 2.74 -4.77
N VAL A 41 6.05 2.83 -4.80
CA VAL A 41 5.21 3.14 -3.63
C VAL A 41 4.44 1.92 -3.13
N ALA A 42 4.70 0.73 -3.68
CA ALA A 42 4.10 -0.51 -3.22
C ALA A 42 4.59 -0.88 -1.80
N PHE A 43 3.73 -1.60 -1.07
CA PHE A 43 4.11 -2.12 0.24
C PHE A 43 5.04 -3.33 0.08
N LEU A 44 6.23 -3.25 0.69
CA LEU A 44 7.21 -4.34 0.70
C LEU A 44 6.99 -5.28 1.88
N PHE A 45 6.70 -6.54 1.60
CA PHE A 45 6.52 -7.57 2.61
C PHE A 45 7.85 -8.25 2.94
N ILE A 46 8.21 -8.25 4.22
CA ILE A 46 9.28 -9.10 4.75
C ILE A 46 8.76 -10.54 4.97
N ASP A 47 7.51 -10.67 5.42
CA ASP A 47 6.85 -11.95 5.65
C ASP A 47 6.09 -12.39 4.38
N LYS A 48 6.57 -13.48 3.78
CA LYS A 48 5.99 -14.05 2.56
C LYS A 48 4.59 -14.63 2.79
N ASP A 49 4.31 -15.21 3.95
CA ASP A 49 3.02 -15.86 4.23
C ASP A 49 1.90 -14.80 4.28
N ILE A 50 2.21 -13.60 4.80
CA ILE A 50 1.30 -12.46 4.78
C ILE A 50 1.03 -12.02 3.33
N ALA A 51 2.07 -11.89 2.50
CA ALA A 51 1.94 -11.52 1.10
C ALA A 51 1.08 -12.54 0.32
N GLU A 52 1.33 -13.83 0.50
CA GLU A 52 0.58 -14.91 -0.14
C GLU A 52 -0.89 -14.91 0.28
N ARG A 53 -1.17 -14.68 1.56
CA ARG A 53 -2.55 -14.57 2.06
C ARG A 53 -3.31 -13.41 1.42
N ILE A 54 -2.67 -12.25 1.25
CA ILE A 54 -3.28 -11.08 0.61
C ILE A 54 -3.48 -11.33 -0.89
N ALA A 55 -2.45 -11.85 -1.57
CA ALA A 55 -2.53 -12.22 -2.98
C ALA A 55 -3.70 -13.17 -3.24
N LYS A 56 -3.83 -14.24 -2.44
CA LYS A 56 -4.94 -15.20 -2.54
C LYS A 56 -6.31 -14.54 -2.35
N LYS A 57 -6.46 -13.65 -1.36
CA LYS A 57 -7.72 -12.93 -1.12
C LYS A 57 -8.12 -12.03 -2.28
N CYS A 58 -7.15 -11.40 -2.94
CA CYS A 58 -7.39 -10.43 -4.01
C CYS A 58 -7.39 -11.05 -5.41
N GLY A 59 -7.10 -12.36 -5.54
CA GLY A 59 -6.88 -13.00 -6.85
C GLY A 59 -5.57 -12.58 -7.54
N GLY A 60 -4.60 -12.10 -6.77
CA GLY A 60 -3.28 -11.69 -7.23
C GLY A 60 -2.20 -12.77 -7.07
N VAL A 61 -0.95 -12.37 -7.26
CA VAL A 61 0.25 -13.21 -7.14
C VAL A 61 1.32 -12.52 -6.30
N VAL A 62 2.22 -13.29 -5.70
CA VAL A 62 3.41 -12.77 -5.02
C VAL A 62 4.60 -12.79 -5.98
N ILE A 63 5.37 -11.70 -6.00
CA ILE A 63 6.64 -11.62 -6.71
C ILE A 63 7.77 -11.32 -5.71
N ASN A 64 8.94 -11.89 -5.96
CA ASN A 64 10.14 -11.62 -5.16
C ASN A 64 10.88 -10.41 -5.74
N LYS A 65 11.38 -9.55 -4.86
CA LYS A 65 12.22 -8.41 -5.20
C LYS A 65 13.49 -8.46 -4.38
N GLU A 66 14.62 -8.60 -5.05
CA GLU A 66 15.93 -8.49 -4.42
C GLU A 66 16.30 -7.01 -4.30
N ILE A 67 16.58 -6.56 -3.08
CA ILE A 67 16.92 -5.16 -2.80
C ILE A 67 18.04 -5.08 -1.77
N THR A 68 18.80 -3.99 -1.80
CA THR A 68 19.73 -3.63 -0.74
C THR A 68 19.00 -2.97 0.44
N SER A 69 19.66 -2.89 1.60
CA SER A 69 19.12 -2.17 2.76
C SER A 69 18.89 -0.66 2.48
N HIS A 70 19.71 -0.07 1.60
CA HIS A 70 19.54 1.33 1.20
C HIS A 70 18.28 1.51 0.35
N GLU A 71 18.07 0.65 -0.65
CA GLU A 71 16.85 0.66 -1.47
C GLU A 71 15.60 0.37 -0.63
N TYR A 72 15.68 -0.56 0.33
CA TYR A 72 14.59 -0.82 1.27
C TYR A 72 14.16 0.45 2.00
N THR A 73 15.13 1.19 2.54
CA THR A 73 14.87 2.43 3.27
C THR A 73 14.20 3.47 2.36
N GLN A 74 14.71 3.62 1.13
CA GLN A 74 14.16 4.57 0.17
C GLN A 74 12.72 4.23 -0.24
N LEU A 75 12.44 2.96 -0.55
CA LEU A 75 11.11 2.50 -0.94
C LEU A 75 10.11 2.58 0.22
N THR A 76 10.56 2.30 1.45
CA THR A 76 9.71 2.46 2.64
C THR A 76 9.31 3.93 2.84
N ILE A 77 10.24 4.87 2.69
CA ILE A 77 9.94 6.31 2.78
C ILE A 77 8.96 6.73 1.67
N LYS A 78 9.16 6.26 0.42
CA LYS A 78 8.24 6.56 -0.68
C LYS A 78 6.82 6.05 -0.40
N HIS A 79 6.71 4.83 0.10
CA HIS A 79 5.44 4.23 0.50
C HIS A 79 4.75 5.05 1.61
N GLU A 80 5.46 5.44 2.67
CA GLU A 80 4.92 6.28 3.74
C GLU A 80 4.43 7.64 3.24
N CYS A 81 5.20 8.28 2.35
CA CYS A 81 4.79 9.53 1.71
C CYS A 81 3.52 9.36 0.86
N TYR A 82 3.40 8.24 0.14
CA TYR A 82 2.19 7.91 -0.63
C TYR A 82 0.96 7.73 0.27
N ILE A 83 1.08 6.99 1.38
CA ILE A 83 -0.03 6.84 2.35
C ILE A 83 -0.42 8.19 2.95
N LYS A 84 0.56 9.04 3.24
CA LYS A 84 0.30 10.37 3.78
C LYS A 84 -0.43 11.27 2.77
N SER A 85 -0.06 11.24 1.50
CA SER A 85 -0.70 12.10 0.49
C SER A 85 -2.18 11.77 0.31
N GLY A 86 -2.58 10.51 0.44
CA GLY A 86 -4.00 10.11 0.47
C GLY A 86 -4.76 10.75 1.64
N LYS A 87 -4.17 10.75 2.85
CA LYS A 87 -4.79 11.40 4.02
C LYS A 87 -4.87 12.92 3.89
N ASP A 88 -3.82 13.54 3.36
CA ASP A 88 -3.78 14.98 3.14
C ASP A 88 -4.86 15.39 2.12
N TRP A 89 -5.06 14.59 1.06
CA TRP A 89 -6.14 14.78 0.09
C TRP A 89 -7.54 14.66 0.71
N ASP A 90 -7.78 13.63 1.53
CA ASP A 90 -9.07 13.44 2.20
C ASP A 90 -9.43 14.65 3.09
N LEU A 91 -8.44 15.16 3.84
CA LEU A 91 -8.60 16.37 4.66
C LEU A 91 -8.91 17.64 3.83
N GLU A 92 -8.33 17.76 2.64
CA GLU A 92 -8.65 18.86 1.72
C GLU A 92 -10.09 18.78 1.23
N GLN A 93 -10.59 17.58 0.90
CA GLN A 93 -11.98 17.38 0.49
C GLN A 93 -12.97 17.71 1.62
N GLU A 94 -12.68 17.29 2.86
CA GLU A 94 -13.52 17.60 4.01
C GLU A 94 -13.65 19.11 4.25
N LYS A 95 -12.57 19.88 4.10
CA LYS A 95 -12.60 21.35 4.22
C LYS A 95 -13.52 21.98 3.17
N VAL A 96 -13.50 21.47 1.94
CA VAL A 96 -14.38 21.94 0.87
C VAL A 96 -15.84 21.66 1.21
N ILE A 97 -16.16 20.45 1.68
CA ILE A 97 -17.52 20.06 2.08
C ILE A 97 -18.03 20.94 3.23
N GLN A 98 -17.23 21.13 4.28
CA GLN A 98 -17.59 21.97 5.43
C GLN A 98 -17.92 23.41 5.00
N LYS A 99 -17.16 23.96 4.05
CA LYS A 99 -17.44 25.30 3.48
C LYS A 99 -18.78 25.35 2.76
N PHE A 100 -19.15 24.29 2.02
CA PHE A 100 -20.46 24.22 1.36
C PHE A 100 -21.61 24.11 2.36
N LEU A 101 -21.45 23.33 3.43
CA LEU A 101 -22.49 23.11 4.45
C LEU A 101 -22.66 24.28 5.43
N SER A 102 -21.69 25.20 5.49
CA SER A 102 -21.73 26.38 6.37
C SER A 102 -22.34 27.62 5.70
N ASN A 103 -22.76 27.51 4.43
CA ASN A 103 -23.49 28.53 3.67
C ASN A 103 -24.96 28.16 3.54
#